data_AF-A0A925HZH0-F1
#
_entry.id   AF-A0A925HZH0-F1
#
_cell.length_a   1.000
_cell.length_b   1.000
_cell.length_c   1.000
_cell.angle_alpha   90.00
_cell.angle_beta   90.00
_cell.angle_gamma   90.00
#
_symmetry.space_group_name_H-M   'P 1'
#
loop_
_entity.id
_entity.type
_entity.pdbx_description
1 polymer ?
#
loop_
_entity_poly.entity_id
_entity_poly.type
_entity_poly.pdbx_seq_one_letter_code
_entity_poly.pdbx_strand_id
1 'polypeptide(L)'
;MWLGKAVFVSEVGEWTLFQDLSGALSAIPGHTWLQFAKNDELVFAGYNDAIGYGELVEVSAGIVRREFLDDRDSPESNVNAGRLEDPHEPFESWIEVASYVDDDDLGFSDVGWLWIY
;
A
#
# COMPACT_ATOMS: atom_id res chain seq x y z
N MET A 1 -18.69 -0.35 18.62
CA MET A 1 -17.63 -1.01 17.83
C MET A 1 -18.09 -0.93 16.38
N TRP A 2 -17.49 -0.05 15.59
CA TRP A 2 -17.77 0.02 14.16
C TRP A 2 -17.27 -1.29 13.53
N LEU A 3 -18.13 -1.95 12.76
CA LEU A 3 -17.83 -3.20 12.04
C LEU A 3 -17.47 -2.94 10.57
N GLY A 4 -17.63 -1.70 10.11
CA GLY A 4 -17.62 -1.37 8.69
C GLY A 4 -16.21 -1.32 8.17
N LYS A 5 -15.96 -2.01 7.07
CA LYS A 5 -14.78 -1.72 6.27
C LYS A 5 -15.17 -0.57 5.35
N ALA A 6 -14.26 0.39 5.18
CA ALA A 6 -14.55 1.54 4.35
C ALA A 6 -13.36 1.87 3.47
N VAL A 7 -13.64 2.05 2.19
CA VAL A 7 -12.66 2.48 1.20
C VAL A 7 -13.19 3.77 0.59
N PHE A 8 -12.36 4.82 0.65
CA PHE A 8 -12.59 6.04 -0.10
C PHE A 8 -11.96 5.89 -1.48
N VAL A 9 -12.74 6.16 -2.52
CA VAL A 9 -12.34 5.97 -3.92
C VAL A 9 -12.39 7.30 -4.64
N SER A 10 -11.29 7.69 -5.29
CA SER A 10 -11.21 8.94 -6.05
C SER A 10 -10.30 8.80 -7.27
N GLU A 11 -10.47 9.68 -8.24
CA GLU A 11 -9.53 9.82 -9.36
C GLU A 11 -8.49 10.88 -9.00
N VAL A 12 -7.21 10.57 -9.19
CA VAL A 12 -6.07 11.49 -9.00
C VAL A 12 -5.18 11.40 -10.23
N GLY A 13 -5.29 12.39 -11.11
CA GLY A 13 -4.63 12.34 -12.41
C GLY A 13 -5.15 11.19 -13.27
N GLU A 14 -4.24 10.32 -13.73
CA GLU A 14 -4.58 9.10 -14.48
C GLU A 14 -4.80 7.87 -13.59
N TRP A 15 -4.65 8.04 -12.26
CA TRP A 15 -4.77 6.96 -11.28
C TRP A 15 -6.14 6.95 -10.60
N THR A 16 -6.54 5.75 -10.16
CA THR A 16 -7.64 5.59 -9.20
C THR A 16 -7.02 5.33 -7.82
N LEU A 17 -7.25 6.25 -6.88
CA LEU A 17 -6.85 6.11 -5.49
C LEU A 17 -7.90 5.29 -4.74
N PHE A 18 -7.44 4.28 -4.00
CA PHE A 18 -8.23 3.51 -3.05
C PHE A 18 -7.62 3.68 -1.65
N GLN A 19 -8.24 4.50 -0.81
CA GLN A 19 -7.79 4.72 0.56
C GLN A 19 -8.61 3.86 1.53
N ASP A 20 -7.99 2.85 2.14
CA ASP A 20 -8.61 2.05 3.20
C ASP A 20 -8.61 2.83 4.52
N LEU A 21 -9.79 3.26 4.95
CA LEU A 21 -9.98 4.01 6.19
C LEU A 21 -10.09 3.11 7.43
N SER A 22 -10.16 1.80 7.23
CA SER A 22 -10.33 0.81 8.29
C SER A 22 -9.02 0.09 8.68
N GLY A 23 -8.00 0.15 7.82
CA GLY A 23 -6.78 -0.65 7.96
C GLY A 23 -7.02 -2.16 7.80
N ALA A 24 -8.15 -2.58 7.23
CA ALA A 24 -8.53 -3.98 7.09
C ALA A 24 -7.96 -4.64 5.82
N LEU A 25 -7.32 -3.87 4.94
CA LEU A 25 -6.69 -4.31 3.71
C LEU A 25 -5.15 -4.30 3.76
N SER A 26 -4.56 -4.11 4.94
CA SER A 26 -3.12 -4.22 5.16
C SER A 26 -2.69 -5.68 5.38
N ALA A 27 -1.39 -5.94 5.26
CA ALA A 27 -0.73 -7.23 5.38
C ALA A 27 -1.33 -8.31 4.46
N ILE A 28 -1.77 -7.91 3.27
CA ILE A 28 -2.28 -8.81 2.25
C ILE A 28 -1.12 -9.22 1.35
N PRO A 29 -0.86 -10.53 1.14
CA PRO A 29 0.26 -10.98 0.32
C PRO A 29 0.24 -10.40 -1.11
N GLY A 30 1.41 -10.07 -1.65
CA GLY A 30 1.58 -9.45 -2.97
C GLY A 30 0.90 -10.19 -4.12
N HIS A 31 0.81 -11.52 -4.05
CA HIS A 31 0.09 -12.32 -5.06
C HIS A 31 -1.43 -12.03 -5.11
N THR A 32 -2.02 -11.59 -4.01
CA THR A 32 -3.44 -11.19 -3.96
C THR A 32 -3.62 -9.83 -4.65
N TRP A 33 -2.70 -8.89 -4.43
CA TRP A 33 -2.65 -7.63 -5.16
C TRP A 33 -2.45 -7.85 -6.67
N LEU A 34 -1.59 -8.81 -7.05
CA LEU A 34 -1.44 -9.22 -8.45
C LEU A 34 -2.76 -9.76 -9.04
N GLN A 35 -3.52 -10.56 -8.31
CA GLN A 35 -4.82 -11.05 -8.79
C GLN A 35 -5.82 -9.90 -9.02
N PHE A 36 -5.77 -8.86 -8.19
CA PHE A 36 -6.59 -7.66 -8.33
C PHE A 36 -6.15 -6.82 -9.54
N ALA A 37 -4.86 -6.47 -9.62
CA ALA A 37 -4.29 -5.64 -10.68
C ALA A 37 -4.27 -6.33 -12.06
N LYS A 38 -4.16 -7.66 -12.09
CA LYS A 38 -3.98 -8.47 -13.30
C LYS A 38 -2.76 -8.05 -14.11
N ASN A 39 -2.93 -7.23 -15.15
CA ASN A 39 -1.86 -6.70 -15.99
C ASN A 39 -1.71 -5.18 -15.86
N ASP A 40 -2.58 -4.54 -15.08
CA ASP A 40 -2.54 -3.10 -14.84
C ASP A 40 -1.46 -2.77 -13.80
N GLU A 41 -1.04 -1.51 -13.79
CA GLU A 41 -0.11 -0.98 -12.80
C GLU A 41 -0.83 -0.79 -11.47
N LEU A 42 -0.20 -1.20 -10.37
CA LEU A 42 -0.70 -1.00 -9.02
C LEU A 42 0.43 -0.71 -8.06
N VAL A 43 0.23 0.30 -7.23
CA VAL A 43 1.02 0.55 -6.03
C VAL A 43 0.07 0.52 -4.84
N PHE A 44 0.41 -0.29 -3.85
CA PHE A 44 -0.18 -0.24 -2.52
C PHE A 44 0.92 0.17 -1.55
N ALA A 45 0.66 1.19 -0.74
CA ALA A 45 1.57 1.62 0.31
C ALA A 45 0.79 2.11 1.53
N GLY A 46 1.29 1.80 2.72
CA GLY A 46 0.67 2.23 3.96
C GLY A 46 1.59 2.00 5.16
N TYR A 47 1.40 2.80 6.21
CA TYR A 47 2.18 2.68 7.43
C TYR A 47 1.33 2.96 8.68
N ASN A 48 1.81 2.51 9.83
CA ASN A 48 1.26 2.83 11.14
C ASN A 48 2.40 3.05 12.13
N ASP A 49 2.65 4.31 12.48
CA ASP A 49 3.75 4.75 13.33
C ASP A 49 3.59 4.28 14.80
N ALA A 50 2.37 4.07 15.26
CA ALA A 50 2.07 3.65 16.62
C ALA A 50 2.60 2.24 16.93
N ILE A 51 2.69 1.37 15.93
CA ILE A 51 3.20 -0.01 16.06
C ILE A 51 4.51 -0.23 15.27
N GLY A 52 4.97 0.77 14.52
CA GLY A 52 6.14 0.64 13.66
C GLY A 52 5.91 -0.36 12.54
N TYR A 53 4.88 -0.09 11.76
CA TYR A 53 4.44 -0.90 10.63
C TYR A 53 4.59 -0.14 9.31
N GLY A 54 5.05 -0.81 8.26
CA GLY A 54 5.09 -0.28 6.90
C GLY A 54 4.96 -1.40 5.87
N GLU A 55 4.12 -1.18 4.88
CA GLU A 55 3.86 -2.13 3.78
C GLU A 55 3.92 -1.40 2.44
N LEU A 56 4.55 -2.05 1.46
CA LEU A 56 4.60 -1.57 0.09
C LEU A 56 4.56 -2.74 -0.89
N VAL A 57 3.66 -2.68 -1.86
CA VAL A 57 3.53 -3.66 -2.95
C VAL A 57 3.44 -2.90 -4.26
N GLU A 58 4.27 -3.30 -5.24
CA GLU A 58 4.20 -2.81 -6.61
C GLU A 58 3.93 -3.98 -7.56
N VAL A 59 2.90 -3.82 -8.39
CA VAL A 59 2.61 -4.70 -9.52
C VAL A 59 2.76 -3.90 -10.79
N SER A 60 3.55 -4.43 -11.72
CA SER A 60 3.75 -3.82 -13.03
C SER A 60 3.84 -4.91 -14.09
N ALA A 61 3.20 -4.69 -15.24
CA ALA A 61 3.16 -5.65 -16.34
C ALA A 61 2.81 -7.10 -15.91
N GLY A 62 1.90 -7.24 -14.94
CA GLY A 62 1.43 -8.53 -14.43
C GLY A 62 2.44 -9.34 -13.62
N ILE A 63 3.42 -8.67 -13.01
CA ILE A 63 4.33 -9.28 -12.03
C ILE A 63 4.45 -8.41 -10.78
N VAL A 64 4.61 -9.05 -9.61
CA VAL A 64 4.97 -8.35 -8.36
C VAL A 64 6.43 -7.92 -8.47
N ARG A 65 6.68 -6.63 -8.66
CA ARG A 65 8.02 -6.05 -8.78
C ARG A 65 8.67 -5.83 -7.43
N ARG A 66 7.87 -5.44 -6.45
CA ARG A 66 8.29 -5.16 -5.08
C ARG A 66 7.22 -5.66 -4.11
N GLU A 67 7.67 -6.33 -3.06
CA GLU A 67 6.86 -6.66 -1.89
C GLU A 67 7.71 -6.41 -0.64
N PHE A 68 7.25 -5.47 0.18
CA PHE A 68 7.88 -5.07 1.41
C PHE A 68 6.85 -5.04 2.53
N LEU A 69 7.21 -5.65 3.66
CA LEU A 69 6.46 -5.58 4.91
C LEU A 69 7.47 -5.55 6.06
N ASP A 70 7.41 -4.50 6.87
CA ASP A 70 8.08 -4.39 8.16
C ASP A 70 7.01 -4.18 9.24
N ASP A 71 6.70 -5.23 9.99
CA ASP A 71 5.80 -5.22 11.14
C ASP A 71 6.59 -5.61 12.40
N ARG A 72 6.80 -4.66 13.31
CA ARG A 72 7.54 -4.92 14.55
C ARG A 72 6.80 -5.81 15.54
N ASP A 73 5.46 -5.85 15.48
CA ASP A 73 4.66 -6.71 16.35
C ASP A 73 4.59 -8.15 15.82
N SER A 74 4.80 -8.34 14.51
CA SER A 74 4.82 -9.67 13.85
C SER A 74 6.04 -9.89 12.92
N PRO A 75 7.29 -9.88 13.43
CA PRO A 75 8.50 -9.91 12.59
C PRO A 75 8.63 -11.15 11.70
N GLU A 76 8.00 -12.27 12.07
CA GLU A 76 7.93 -13.49 11.27
C GLU A 76 7.18 -13.34 9.96
N SER A 77 6.35 -12.31 9.84
CA SER A 77 5.57 -12.00 8.64
C SER A 77 6.32 -11.04 7.70
N ASN A 78 7.46 -10.47 8.13
CA ASN A 78 8.19 -9.49 7.34
C ASN A 78 8.62 -10.04 5.97
N VAL A 79 8.50 -9.21 4.95
CA VAL A 79 8.89 -9.53 3.57
C VAL A 79 9.77 -8.41 3.05
N ASN A 80 10.84 -8.78 2.34
CA ASN A 80 11.66 -7.82 1.59
C ASN A 80 12.11 -8.50 0.30
N ALA A 81 11.25 -8.44 -0.72
CA ALA A 81 11.43 -9.11 -2.00
C ALA A 81 11.28 -8.13 -3.18
N GLY A 82 12.00 -8.40 -4.27
CA GLY A 82 11.96 -7.57 -5.47
C GLY A 82 12.67 -6.22 -5.28
N ARG A 83 12.48 -5.32 -6.24
CA ARG A 83 13.02 -3.95 -6.22
C ARG A 83 12.15 -2.95 -6.96
N LEU A 84 12.11 -1.70 -6.51
CA LEU A 84 11.58 -0.58 -7.31
C LEU A 84 12.64 -0.07 -8.29
N GLU A 85 12.21 0.49 -9.42
CA GLU A 85 13.10 1.25 -10.30
C GLU A 85 13.25 2.70 -9.74
N ASP A 86 14.39 2.98 -9.08
CA ASP A 86 14.93 4.22 -8.43
C ASP A 86 14.18 5.58 -8.67
N PRO A 87 13.96 6.47 -7.66
CA PRO A 87 14.89 6.90 -6.59
C PRO A 87 14.55 6.45 -5.15
N HIS A 88 13.53 5.61 -4.95
CA HIS A 88 13.00 5.32 -3.61
C HIS A 88 13.61 4.09 -2.91
N GLU A 89 14.62 3.45 -3.50
CA GLU A 89 15.40 2.42 -2.81
C GLU A 89 16.65 3.01 -2.13
N PRO A 90 17.03 2.50 -0.94
CA PRO A 90 16.53 1.28 -0.31
C PRO A 90 15.44 1.51 0.76
N PHE A 91 14.42 0.64 0.78
CA PHE A 91 13.53 0.46 1.94
C PHE A 91 14.15 -0.56 2.91
N GLU A 92 14.61 -0.09 4.06
CA GLU A 92 15.20 -0.93 5.10
C GLU A 92 14.29 -1.11 6.31
N SER A 93 13.34 -0.19 6.51
CA SER A 93 12.37 -0.21 7.59
C SER A 93 11.04 0.43 7.17
N TRP A 94 10.05 0.36 8.06
CA TRP A 94 8.79 1.07 7.90
C TRP A 94 8.94 2.59 7.78
N ILE A 95 10.05 3.20 8.24
CA ILE A 95 10.26 4.65 8.21
C ILE A 95 10.41 5.15 6.78
N GLU A 96 11.09 4.39 5.93
CA GLU A 96 11.22 4.71 4.52
C GLU A 96 9.88 4.59 3.81
N VAL A 97 9.04 3.61 4.19
CA VAL A 97 7.65 3.50 3.69
C VAL A 97 6.81 4.69 4.12
N ALA A 98 6.93 5.13 5.37
CA ALA A 98 6.22 6.31 5.86
C ALA A 98 6.61 7.56 5.07
N SER A 99 7.92 7.76 4.84
CA SER A 99 8.43 8.86 4.01
C SER A 99 7.89 8.79 2.58
N TYR A 100 7.85 7.58 1.98
CA TYR A 100 7.31 7.37 0.64
C TYR A 100 5.82 7.74 0.54
N VAL A 101 5.01 7.34 1.52
CA VAL A 101 3.57 7.66 1.55
C VAL A 101 3.33 9.15 1.81
N ASP A 102 4.09 9.77 2.71
CA ASP A 102 3.93 11.18 3.06
C ASP A 102 4.35 12.12 1.91
N ASP A 103 5.32 11.70 1.09
CA ASP A 103 5.80 12.44 -0.08
C ASP A 103 4.99 12.12 -1.37
N ASP A 104 4.00 11.23 -1.33
CA ASP A 104 3.22 10.81 -2.50
C ASP A 104 2.10 11.79 -2.86
N ASP A 105 2.26 12.47 -3.99
CA ASP A 105 1.26 13.37 -4.57
C ASP A 105 -0.06 12.66 -4.96
N LEU A 106 -0.06 11.32 -5.10
CA LEU A 106 -1.25 10.52 -5.40
C LEU A 106 -2.02 10.07 -4.15
N GLY A 107 -1.45 10.23 -2.95
CA GLY A 107 -1.99 9.68 -1.70
C GLY A 107 -3.24 10.38 -1.14
N PHE A 108 -3.73 11.44 -1.80
CA PHE A 108 -4.82 12.26 -1.26
C PHE A 108 -5.77 12.81 -2.34
N SER A 109 -7.05 12.93 -1.99
CA SER A 109 -8.06 13.66 -2.77
C SER A 109 -9.16 14.22 -1.86
N ASP A 110 -9.59 15.45 -2.15
CA ASP A 110 -10.68 16.13 -1.44
C ASP A 110 -12.09 15.62 -1.84
N VAL A 111 -12.20 14.95 -3.00
CA VAL A 111 -13.49 14.55 -3.58
C VAL A 111 -13.43 13.11 -4.06
N GLY A 112 -14.44 12.33 -3.69
CA GLY A 112 -14.53 10.93 -4.05
C GLY A 112 -15.80 10.26 -3.54
N TRP A 113 -15.81 8.95 -3.61
CA TRP A 113 -16.90 8.08 -3.18
C TRP A 113 -16.47 7.28 -1.96
N LEU A 114 -17.24 7.37 -0.88
CA LEU A 114 -17.04 6.51 0.28
C LEU A 114 -17.86 5.24 0.12
N TRP A 115 -17.19 4.09 -0.01
CA TRP A 115 -17.81 2.78 -0.04
C TRP A 115 -17.72 2.15 1.34
N ILE A 116 -18.88 1.80 1.92
CA ILE A 116 -18.99 1.16 3.22
C ILE A 116 -19.57 -0.25 3.00
N TYR A 117 -18.88 -1.26 3.51
CA TYR A 117 -19.25 -2.67 3.33
C TYR A 117 -19.02 -3.52 4.59
#